data_AF-A0A9P6JLN2-F1
#
_entry.id   AF-A0A9P6JLN2-F1
#
_cell.length_a   1.000
_cell.length_b   1.000
_cell.length_c   1.000
_cell.angle_alpha   90.00
_cell.angle_beta   90.00
_cell.angle_gamma   90.00
#
_symmetry.space_group_name_H-M   'P 1'
#
loop_
_entity.id
_entity.type
_entity.pdbx_description
1 polymer ?
#
loop_
_entity_poly.entity_id
_entity_poly.type
_entity_poly.pdbx_seq_one_letter_code
_entity_poly.pdbx_strand_id
1 'polypeptide(L)' 'SVIHIDSTLRAAHLIGNYGRSFIPYNLSPSHALQAFRSYYVNKYADYHAQKIAF' A
#
# COMPACT_ATOMS: atom_id res chain seq x y z
N SER A 1 -9.66 7.52 -13.03
CA SER A 1 -8.55 6.88 -13.77
C SER A 1 -8.75 5.37 -13.74
N VAL A 2 -8.60 4.68 -14.87
CA VAL A 2 -8.66 3.22 -14.94
C VAL A 2 -7.22 2.71 -14.92
N ILE A 3 -6.84 1.95 -13.89
CA ILE A 3 -5.51 1.34 -13.79
C ILE A 3 -5.65 -0.10 -14.29
N HIS A 4 -4.86 -0.47 -15.29
CA HIS A 4 -4.88 -1.83 -15.83
C HIS A 4 -4.32 -2.80 -14.79
N ILE A 5 -4.97 -3.93 -14.58
CA ILE A 5 -4.56 -4.87 -13.53
C ILE A 5 -3.16 -5.45 -13.80
N ASP A 6 -2.75 -5.56 -15.05
CA ASP A 6 -1.39 -5.98 -15.42
C ASP A 6 -0.32 -4.93 -15.07
N SER A 7 -0.71 -3.67 -14.83
CA SER A 7 0.19 -2.65 -14.30
C SER A 7 0.38 -2.77 -12.78
N THR A 8 -0.40 -3.63 -12.12
CA THR A 8 -0.23 -3.94 -10.69
C THR A 8 0.75 -5.09 -10.55
N LEU A 9 2.02 -4.75 -10.34
CA LEU A 9 3.08 -5.76 -10.20
C LEU A 9 2.81 -6.73 -9.05
N ARG A 10 2.28 -6.23 -7.92
CA ARG A 10 1.92 -7.01 -6.72
C ARG A 10 0.90 -6.26 -5.86
N ALA A 11 -0.02 -6.99 -5.24
CA ALA A 11 -0.82 -6.46 -4.14
C ALA A 11 -0.06 -6.66 -2.82
N ALA A 12 0.39 -5.56 -2.21
CA ALA A 12 1.00 -5.56 -0.88
C ALA A 12 0.10 -4.83 0.11
N HIS A 13 -0.08 -5.37 1.31
CA HIS A 13 -0.75 -4.65 2.40
C HIS A 13 0.23 -3.65 3.00
N LEU A 14 0.19 -2.42 2.50
CA LEU A 14 1.03 -1.33 2.97
C LEU A 14 0.35 -0.59 4.12
N ILE A 15 1.06 -0.46 5.24
CA ILE A 15 0.60 0.34 6.38
C ILE A 15 1.15 1.75 6.19
N GLY A 16 0.27 2.72 6.00
CA GLY A 16 0.63 4.13 5.87
C GLY A 16 1.15 4.72 7.18
N ASN A 17 2.14 5.61 7.10
CA ASN A 17 2.60 6.38 8.24
C ASN A 17 1.65 7.57 8.50
N TYR A 18 0.82 7.44 9.53
CA TYR A 18 -0.15 8.46 9.95
C TYR A 18 0.42 9.50 10.94
N GLY A 19 1.65 9.31 11.43
CA GLY A 19 2.29 10.22 12.35
C GLY A 19 1.45 10.47 13.62
N ARG A 20 1.19 11.75 13.93
CA ARG A 20 0.36 12.17 15.08
C ARG A 20 -1.10 12.46 14.71
N SER A 21 -1.47 12.32 13.45
CA SER A 21 -2.79 12.65 12.95
C SER A 21 -3.70 11.41 12.95
N PHE A 22 -4.97 11.61 13.26
CA PHE A 22 -5.97 10.54 13.19
C PHE A 22 -6.28 10.17 11.74
N ILE A 23 -6.46 8.88 11.48
CA ILE A 23 -6.92 8.39 10.18
C ILE A 23 -8.43 8.72 10.07
N PRO A 24 -8.87 9.38 8.99
CA PRO A 24 -10.29 9.65 8.77
C PRO A 24 -11.09 8.35 8.71
N TYR A 25 -12.21 8.28 9.42
CA TYR A 25 -13.07 7.09 9.43
C TYR A 25 -13.64 6.76 8.03
N ASN A 26 -13.79 7.77 7.19
CA ASN A 26 -14.32 7.67 5.83
C ASN A 26 -13.22 7.51 4.76
N LEU A 27 -11.99 7.16 5.14
CA LEU A 27 -10.94 6.90 4.17
C LEU A 27 -11.29 5.66 3.34
N SER A 28 -11.66 5.87 2.08
CA SER A 28 -11.89 4.78 1.13
C SER A 28 -10.59 4.01 0.89
N PRO A 29 -10.61 2.67 0.84
CA PRO A 29 -9.45 1.86 0.46
C PRO A 29 -8.81 2.30 -0.86
N SER A 30 -9.61 2.81 -1.81
CA SER A 30 -9.13 3.31 -3.10
C SER A 30 -8.26 4.57 -3.00
N HIS A 31 -8.40 5.34 -1.92
CA HIS A 31 -7.60 6.54 -1.66
C HIS A 31 -6.46 6.30 -0.69
N ALA A 32 -6.38 5.10 -0.08
CA ALA A 32 -5.40 4.78 0.95
C ALA A 32 -3.96 4.90 0.44
N LEU A 33 -3.69 4.67 -0.86
CA LEU A 33 -2.38 4.83 -1.49
C LEU A 33 -1.95 6.30 -1.70
N GLN A 34 -2.89 7.24 -1.66
CA GLN A 34 -2.63 8.68 -1.79
C GLN A 34 -2.74 9.40 -0.43
N ALA A 35 -3.34 8.75 0.56
CA ALA A 35 -3.60 9.32 1.87
C ALA A 35 -2.34 9.49 2.73
N PHE A 36 -1.28 8.73 2.45
CA PHE A 36 -0.06 8.76 3.25
C PHE A 36 1.15 9.14 2.40
N ARG A 37 2.05 9.94 2.98
CA ARG A 37 3.30 10.36 2.34
C ARG A 37 4.36 9.26 2.33
N SER A 38 4.26 8.30 3.25
CA SER A 38 5.16 7.16 3.34
C SER A 38 4.44 5.93 3.91
N TYR A 39 4.97 4.76 3.61
CA TYR A 39 4.43 3.46 4.02
C TYR A 39 5.53 2.62 4.64
N TYR A 40 5.18 1.82 5.64
CA TYR A 40 6.08 0.81 6.18
C TYR A 40 6.20 -0.35 5.19
N VAL A 41 7.43 -0.64 4.76
CA VAL A 41 7.76 -1.76 3.88
C VAL A 41 8.49 -2.81 4.71
N ASN A 42 7.93 -4.01 4.80
CA ASN A 42 8.55 -5.16 5.45
C ASN A 42 8.84 -6.23 4.39
N LYS A 43 9.93 -6.99 4.54
CA LYS A 43 10.24 -8.16 3.69
C LYS A 43 9.10 -9.20 3.65
N TYR A 44 8.20 -9.18 4.63
CA TYR A 44 7.02 -10.05 4.72
C TYR A 44 5.70 -9.37 4.34
N ALA A 45 5.70 -8.06 4.05
CA ALA A 45 4.49 -7.30 3.73
C ALA A 45 3.85 -7.76 2.40
N ASP A 46 4.62 -8.44 1.57
CA ASP A 46 4.15 -9.12 0.39
C ASP A 46 4.61 -10.58 0.45
N TYR A 47 3.73 -11.45 0.97
CA TYR A 47 3.94 -12.90 0.98
C TYR A 47 4.16 -13.45 -0.43
N HIS A 48 3.65 -12.77 -1.45
CA HIS A 48 3.88 -13.13 -2.84
C HIS A 48 5.24 -12.57 -3.36
N ALA A 49 5.77 -11.46 -2.83
CA ALA A 49 7.02 -10.77 -3.25
C ALA A 49 8.27 -11.65 -3.22
N GLN A 50 8.26 -12.74 -2.46
CA GLN A 50 9.41 -13.61 -2.19
C GLN A 50 10.05 -14.25 -3.44
N LYS A 51 9.52 -14.00 -4.65
CA LYS A 51 10.11 -14.43 -5.92
C LYS A 51 10.91 -13.37 -6.71
N ILE A 52 10.84 -12.07 -6.35
CA ILE A 52 11.49 -10.99 -7.16
C ILE A 52 12.78 -10.47 -6.52
N ALA A 53 13.03 -10.77 -5.24
CA ALA A 53 14.28 -10.42 -4.57
C ALA A 53 15.25 -11.61 -4.59
N PHE A 54 15.73 -11.98 -5.78
CA PHE A 54 16.91 -12.84 -5.96
C PHE A 54 17.78 -12.27 -7.07
#